data_AF-A0A380FA97-F1
#
_entry.id   AF-A0A380FA97-F1
#
_cell.length_a   1.000
_cell.length_b   1.000
_cell.length_c   1.000
_cell.angle_alpha   90.00
_cell.angle_beta   90.00
_cell.angle_gamma   90.00
#
_symmetry.space_group_name_H-M   'P 1'
#
loop_
_entity.id
_entity.type
_entity.pdbx_description
1 polymer ?
#
loop_
_entity_poly.entity_id
_entity_poly.type
_entity_poly.pdbx_seq_one_letter_code
_entity_poly.pdbx_strand_id
1 'polypeptide(L)'
;MSILDDTRIMIKICKLYYQQELNQSRIAEIMGVSRPTVSKYLTLAKEKGIVEIKINENDLLELETKLENKFNLEEVLCIKKY
;
A
#
# COMPACT_ATOMS: atom_id res chain seq x y z
N MET A 1 17.40 -14.15 15.81
CA MET A 1 17.19 -12.71 15.56
C MET A 1 16.02 -12.27 16.43
N SER A 2 16.12 -11.16 17.17
CA SER A 2 15.07 -10.74 18.11
C SER A 2 13.86 -10.18 17.36
N ILE A 3 12.65 -10.44 17.85
CA ILE A 3 11.40 -9.88 17.29
C ILE A 3 11.46 -8.34 17.19
N LEU A 4 12.17 -7.68 18.12
CA LEU A 4 12.37 -6.23 18.13
C LEU A 4 13.24 -5.75 16.95
N ASP A 5 14.21 -6.54 16.52
CA ASP A 5 15.08 -6.20 15.39
C ASP A 5 14.28 -6.20 14.08
N ASP A 6 13.42 -7.22 13.90
CA ASP A 6 12.56 -7.32 12.71
C ASP A 6 11.57 -6.15 12.62
N THR A 7 10.96 -5.73 13.74
CA THR A 7 10.05 -4.57 13.74
C THR A 7 10.77 -3.28 13.34
N ARG A 8 11.99 -3.06 13.84
CA ARG A 8 12.78 -1.89 13.48
C ARG A 8 13.15 -1.88 11.99
N ILE A 9 13.50 -3.05 11.44
CA ILE A 9 13.81 -3.22 10.01
C ILE A 9 12.57 -2.91 9.17
N MET A 10 11.39 -3.46 9.54
CA MET A 10 10.12 -3.20 8.86
C MET A 10 9.78 -1.71 8.82
N ILE A 11 9.87 -1.01 9.96
CA ILE A 11 9.61 0.44 10.03
C ILE A 11 10.56 1.21 9.11
N LYS A 12 11.85 0.88 9.13
CA LYS A 12 12.85 1.56 8.29
C LYS A 12 12.56 1.37 6.80
N ILE A 13 12.27 0.13 6.38
CA ILE A 13 11.89 -0.20 5.00
C ILE A 13 10.62 0.56 4.60
N CYS A 14 9.60 0.60 5.46
CA CYS A 14 8.36 1.31 5.18
C CYS A 14 8.58 2.82 5.02
N LYS A 15 9.42 3.45 5.84
CA LYS A 15 9.75 4.88 5.67
C LYS A 15 10.44 5.14 4.33
N LEU A 16 11.41 4.32 3.95
CA LEU A 16 12.07 4.45 2.65
C LEU A 16 11.09 4.28 1.47
N TYR A 17 10.13 3.37 1.59
CA TYR A 17 9.17 3.09 0.53
C TYR A 17 8.04 4.13 0.44
N TYR A 18 7.33 4.39 1.54
CA TYR A 18 6.12 5.22 1.53
C TYR A 18 6.38 6.71 1.76
N GLN A 19 7.45 7.09 2.47
CA GLN A 19 7.75 8.51 2.75
C GLN A 19 8.81 9.09 1.80
N GLN A 20 9.74 8.26 1.32
CA GLN A 20 10.80 8.69 0.42
C GLN A 20 10.61 8.18 -1.01
N GLU A 21 9.52 7.47 -1.27
CA GLU A 21 9.11 6.99 -2.60
C GLU A 21 10.20 6.17 -3.33
N LEU A 22 11.10 5.53 -2.57
CA LEU A 22 12.15 4.70 -3.16
C LEU A 22 11.57 3.38 -3.64
N ASN A 23 12.01 2.93 -4.81
CA ASN A 23 11.67 1.59 -5.29
C ASN A 23 12.37 0.50 -4.47
N GLN A 24 11.83 -0.72 -4.50
CA GLN A 24 12.31 -1.83 -3.67
C GLN A 24 13.77 -2.23 -3.98
N SER A 25 14.24 -2.04 -5.22
CA SER A 25 15.63 -2.33 -5.60
C SER A 25 16.60 -1.37 -4.91
N ARG A 26 16.29 -0.07 -4.89
CA ARG A 26 17.11 0.94 -4.20
C ARG A 26 17.11 0.73 -2.70
N ILE A 27 15.97 0.35 -2.13
CA ILE A 27 15.87 0.02 -0.70
C ILE A 27 16.73 -1.21 -0.37
N ALA A 28 16.74 -2.22 -1.23
CA ALA A 28 17.54 -3.43 -1.06
C ALA A 28 19.04 -3.11 -0.98
N GLU A 29 19.54 -2.25 -1.87
CA GLU A 29 20.92 -1.74 -1.84
C GLU A 29 21.23 -1.00 -0.52
N ILE A 30 20.37 -0.07 -0.11
CA ILE A 30 20.55 0.72 1.12
C ILE A 30 20.55 -0.15 2.38
N MET A 31 19.68 -1.17 2.39
CA MET A 31 19.48 -2.05 3.54
C MET A 31 20.43 -3.25 3.56
N GLY A 32 21.21 -3.47 2.49
CA GLY A 32 22.12 -4.61 2.37
C GLY A 32 21.39 -5.96 2.31
N VAL A 33 20.19 -5.99 1.73
CA VAL A 33 19.35 -7.19 1.63
C VAL A 33 18.90 -7.43 0.20
N SER A 34 18.26 -8.56 -0.07
CA SER A 34 17.70 -8.83 -1.39
C SER A 34 16.39 -8.06 -1.62
N ARG A 35 16.06 -7.74 -2.88
CA ARG A 35 14.75 -7.14 -3.23
C ARG A 35 13.55 -7.99 -2.75
N PRO A 36 13.53 -9.34 -2.88
CA PRO A 36 12.49 -10.16 -2.27
C PRO A 36 12.37 -9.99 -0.75
N THR A 37 13.49 -9.79 -0.04
CA THR A 37 13.48 -9.51 1.40
C THR A 37 12.78 -8.20 1.71
N VAL A 38 13.03 -7.14 0.93
CA VAL A 38 12.31 -5.86 1.05
C VAL A 38 10.81 -6.04 0.85
N SER A 39 10.42 -6.75 -0.21
CA SER A 39 9.01 -7.06 -0.49
C SER A 39 8.36 -7.81 0.67
N LYS A 40 9.03 -8.84 1.20
CA LYS A 40 8.56 -9.61 2.36
C LYS A 40 8.34 -8.72 3.59
N TYR A 41 9.27 -7.81 3.88
CA TYR A 41 9.12 -6.90 5.03
C TYR A 41 8.00 -5.87 4.84
N LEU A 42 7.77 -5.37 3.61
CA LEU A 42 6.62 -4.49 3.32
C LEU A 42 5.30 -5.22 3.53
N THR A 43 5.19 -6.49 3.10
CA THR A 43 4.00 -7.33 3.32
C THR A 43 3.78 -7.58 4.80
N LEU A 44 4.82 -8.04 5.52
CA LEU A 44 4.73 -8.29 6.97
C LEU A 44 4.37 -7.02 7.75
N ALA A 45 4.85 -5.85 7.33
CA ALA A 45 4.51 -4.59 7.97
C ALA A 45 3.01 -4.25 7.83
N LYS A 46 2.38 -4.57 6.69
CA LYS A 46 0.94 -4.43 6.51
C LYS A 46 0.17 -5.45 7.37
N GLU A 47 0.56 -6.72 7.31
CA GLU A 47 -0.08 -7.80 8.08
C GLU A 47 -0.04 -7.56 9.60
N LYS A 48 1.05 -6.98 10.10
CA LYS A 48 1.24 -6.65 11.52
C LYS A 48 0.65 -5.30 11.93
N GLY A 49 0.00 -4.56 11.01
CA GLY A 49 -0.55 -3.22 11.28
C GLY A 49 0.51 -2.15 11.57
N ILE A 50 1.78 -2.37 11.18
CA ILE A 50 2.85 -1.36 11.27
C ILE A 50 2.61 -0.24 10.24
N VAL A 51 2.00 -0.58 9.11
CA VAL A 51 1.56 0.37 8.08
C VAL A 51 0.08 0.14 7.79
N GLU A 52 -0.68 1.24 7.82
CA GLU A 52 -2.04 1.32 7.32
C GLU A 52 -2.05 2.18 6.06
N ILE A 53 -2.70 1.72 5.00
CA ILE A 53 -2.89 2.50 3.77
C ILE A 53 -4.33 2.96 3.77
N LYS A 54 -4.53 4.28 3.87
CA LYS A 54 -5.85 4.91 3.75
C LYS A 54 -6.00 5.51 2.36
N ILE A 55 -6.99 5.03 1.63
CA ILE A 55 -7.42 5.63 0.37
C ILE A 55 -8.61 6.51 0.71
N ASN A 56 -8.51 7.81 0.41
CA ASN A 56 -9.65 8.72 0.53
C ASN A 56 -10.45 8.62 -0.77
N GLU A 57 -11.45 7.76 -0.77
CA GLU A 57 -12.40 7.66 -1.89
C GLU A 57 -13.37 8.84 -1.84
N ASN A 58 -13.71 9.37 -3.02
CA ASN A 58 -14.87 10.24 -3.13
C ASN A 58 -16.12 9.36 -3.18
N ASP A 59 -17.23 9.80 -2.56
CA ASP A 59 -18.52 9.05 -2.52
C ASP A 59 -19.03 8.56 -3.89
N LEU A 60 -18.53 9.16 -4.97
CA LEU A 60 -18.89 8.81 -6.34
C LEU A 60 -18.35 7.45 -6.76
N LEU A 61 -17.13 7.07 -6.37
CA LEU A 61 -16.53 5.81 -6.81
C LEU A 61 -17.27 4.59 -6.23
N GLU A 62 -17.71 4.72 -4.98
CA GLU A 62 -18.55 3.71 -4.34
C GLU A 62 -19.91 3.60 -5.03
N LEU A 63 -20.49 4.73 -5.47
CA LEU A 63 -21.74 4.75 -6.23
C LEU A 63 -21.57 4.13 -7.62
N GLU A 64 -20.51 4.48 -8.34
CA GLU A 64 -20.14 3.92 -9.64
C GLU A 64 -20.02 2.39 -9.55
N THR A 65 -19.21 1.91 -8.61
CA THR A 65 -19.02 0.48 -8.34
C THR A 65 -20.35 -0.22 -8.01
N LYS A 66 -21.23 0.42 -7.21
CA LYS A 66 -22.57 -0.15 -6.91
C LYS A 66 -23.45 -0.23 -8.14
N LEU A 67 -23.42 0.77 -9.01
CA LEU A 67 -24.21 0.82 -10.25
C LEU A 67 -23.71 -0.20 -11.27
N GLU A 68 -22.39 -0.31 -11.45
CA GLU A 68 -21.74 -1.31 -12.30
C GLU A 68 -22.18 -2.72 -11.93
N ASN A 69 -22.05 -3.09 -10.65
CA ASN A 69 -22.42 -4.42 -10.17
C ASN A 69 -23.94 -4.67 -10.25
N LYS A 70 -24.77 -3.66 -9.97
CA LYS A 70 -26.23 -3.81 -9.97
C LYS A 70 -26.81 -3.96 -11.38
N PHE A 71 -26.23 -3.27 -12.36
CA PHE A 71 -26.73 -3.23 -13.73
C PHE A 71 -25.85 -3.98 -14.72
N ASN A 72 -24.78 -4.63 -14.24
CA ASN A 72 -23.79 -5.34 -15.04
C ASN A 72 -23.23 -4.46 -16.17
N LEU A 73 -22.86 -3.23 -15.81
CA LEU A 73 -22.27 -2.25 -16.72
C LEU A 73 -20.74 -2.40 -16.71
N GLU A 74 -20.11 -2.11 -17.84
CA GLU A 74 -18.65 -2.16 -17.98
C GLU A 74 -17.96 -1.01 -17.25
N GLU A 75 -18.58 0.17 -17.26
CA GLU A 75 -18.06 1.37 -16.60
C GLU A 75 -19.22 2.33 -16.29
N VAL A 76 -19.19 2.94 -15.10
CA VAL A 76 -20.12 4.02 -14.71
C VAL A 76 -19.31 5.24 -14.29
N LEU A 77 -19.68 6.41 -14.80
CA LEU A 77 -19.11 7.69 -14.40
C LEU A 77 -20.19 8.58 -13.79
N CYS A 78 -20.04 8.91 -12.52
CA CYS A 78 -20.95 9.77 -11.78
C CYS A 78 -20.39 11.20 -11.72
N ILE A 79 -21.18 12.19 -12.16
CA ILE A 79 -20.81 13.60 -12.13
C ILE A 79 -21.70 14.36 -11.12
N LYS A 80 -21.08 15.22 -10.31
CA LYS A 80 -21.85 16.16 -9.47
C LYS A 80 -22.42 17.26 -10.37
N LYS A 81 -23.73 17.46 -10.30
CA LYS A 81 -24.39 18.59 -10.96
C LYS A 81 -24.19 19.84 -10.09
N TYR A 82 -23.59 20.88 -10.67
CA TYR A 82 -23.48 22.22 -10.07
C TYR A 82 -24.66 23.10 -10.49
#